data_AF-A0A060DQX8-F1
#
_entry.id   AF-A0A060DQX8-F1
#
_cell.length_a   1.000
_cell.length_b   1.000
_cell.length_c   1.000
_cell.angle_alpha   90.00
_cell.angle_beta   90.00
_cell.angle_gamma   90.00
#
_symmetry.space_group_name_H-M   'P 1'
#
loop_
_entity.id
_entity.type
_entity.pdbx_description
1 polymer ?
#
loop_
_entity_poly.entity_id
_entity_poly.type
_entity_poly.pdbx_seq_one_letter_code
_entity_poly.pdbx_strand_id
1 'polypeptide(L)'
;MKDSKPNHESAAYRIAFEDRDFLLSEPMRGVRFMLEYAKPESELKAWGIRSTIVVYGSARVPSPERAEQLLRDARTPEERQLAERRAKQAAWYEEARTFGRIVSERGGALAPTEDGQRDNVIATGGGPGLMEAANRGAQEAGAPSIGFNISLPQEPHPNPYSTPELTFRFHYFAIRKMHLAMRANGLAIFPGGFGTFDEAFEILNLRNTNKASRLPIVFVGRDYWNEVVNFRALADHGMISAGDLELFDIADTAEEAWDCMTRLGLKRGNPPLGPAGTGMSASEEN
;
A
#
# COMPACT_ATOMS: atom_id res chain seq x y z
N MET A 1 -39.05 -46.22 -11.30
CA MET A 1 -37.79 -45.45 -11.35
C MET A 1 -37.19 -45.50 -9.95
N LYS A 2 -35.95 -45.97 -9.77
CA LYS A 2 -35.26 -45.84 -8.47
C LYS A 2 -35.12 -44.34 -8.18
N ASP A 3 -35.35 -43.95 -6.93
CA ASP A 3 -35.21 -42.56 -6.49
C ASP A 3 -33.76 -42.12 -6.74
N SER A 4 -33.57 -41.14 -7.64
CA SER A 4 -32.25 -40.61 -8.00
C SER A 4 -31.76 -39.55 -7.02
N LYS A 5 -32.53 -39.23 -5.97
CA LYS A 5 -32.16 -38.26 -4.92
C LYS A 5 -30.73 -38.41 -4.41
N PRO A 6 -30.19 -39.61 -4.11
CA PRO A 6 -28.81 -39.73 -3.63
C PRO A 6 -27.77 -39.20 -4.61
N ASN A 7 -28.03 -39.31 -5.93
CA ASN A 7 -27.13 -38.77 -6.95
C ASN A 7 -27.24 -37.24 -7.03
N HIS A 8 -28.45 -36.69 -6.92
CA HIS A 8 -28.65 -35.23 -6.97
C HIS A 8 -28.11 -34.51 -5.73
N GLU A 9 -28.06 -35.17 -4.58
CA GLU A 9 -27.52 -34.61 -3.33
C GLU A 9 -25.99 -34.80 -3.20
N SER A 10 -25.38 -35.65 -4.04
CA SER A 10 -23.94 -35.91 -4.03
C SER A 10 -23.14 -34.68 -4.44
N ALA A 11 -22.05 -34.39 -3.71
CA ALA A 11 -21.10 -33.34 -4.07
C ALA A 11 -20.51 -33.55 -5.48
N ALA A 12 -20.32 -34.81 -5.91
CA ALA A 12 -19.79 -35.14 -7.23
C ALA A 12 -20.74 -34.79 -8.40
N TYR A 13 -22.03 -34.56 -8.12
CA TYR A 13 -23.01 -34.15 -9.12
C TYR A 13 -23.15 -32.61 -9.22
N ARG A 14 -22.53 -31.86 -8.30
CA ARG A 14 -22.51 -30.40 -8.35
C ARG A 14 -21.65 -29.92 -9.52
N ILE A 15 -22.05 -28.82 -10.14
CA ILE A 15 -21.24 -28.17 -11.17
C ILE A 15 -20.03 -27.52 -10.48
N ALA A 16 -18.82 -27.77 -10.99
CA ALA A 16 -17.57 -27.41 -10.30
C ALA A 16 -17.42 -25.91 -9.97
N PHE A 17 -17.92 -25.01 -10.82
CA PHE A 17 -17.85 -23.56 -10.57
C PHE A 17 -18.92 -23.04 -9.60
N GLU A 18 -19.93 -23.86 -9.26
CA GLU A 18 -20.95 -23.57 -8.24
C GLU A 18 -20.62 -24.27 -6.91
N ASP A 19 -19.76 -25.29 -6.94
CA ASP A 19 -19.35 -26.03 -5.74
C ASP A 19 -18.31 -25.28 -4.91
N ARG A 20 -18.81 -24.53 -3.93
CA ARG A 20 -17.97 -23.75 -3.00
C ARG A 20 -17.00 -24.63 -2.20
N ASP A 21 -17.37 -25.86 -1.86
CA ASP A 21 -16.49 -26.75 -1.09
C ASP A 21 -15.27 -27.14 -1.92
N PHE A 22 -15.49 -27.47 -3.20
CA PHE A 22 -14.43 -27.70 -4.17
C PHE A 22 -13.59 -26.44 -4.41
N LEU A 23 -14.20 -25.28 -4.64
CA LEU A 23 -13.47 -24.01 -4.87
C LEU A 23 -12.59 -23.59 -3.67
N LEU A 24 -12.98 -23.96 -2.44
CA LEU A 24 -12.20 -23.68 -1.23
C LEU A 24 -11.20 -24.79 -0.87
N SER A 25 -11.19 -25.90 -1.61
CA SER A 25 -10.30 -27.04 -1.39
C SER A 25 -8.83 -26.74 -1.78
N GLU A 26 -7.92 -27.61 -1.33
CA GLU A 26 -6.48 -27.47 -1.55
C GLU A 26 -6.08 -27.42 -3.03
N PRO A 27 -6.59 -28.31 -3.92
CA PRO A 27 -6.28 -28.25 -5.36
C PRO A 27 -6.68 -26.94 -6.02
N MET A 28 -7.72 -26.27 -5.52
CA MET A 28 -8.22 -25.00 -6.06
C MET A 28 -7.48 -23.77 -5.53
N ARG A 29 -6.40 -23.94 -4.73
CA ARG A 29 -5.56 -22.82 -4.28
C ARG A 29 -5.06 -21.98 -5.45
N GLY A 30 -4.56 -22.59 -6.53
CA GLY A 30 -4.07 -21.86 -7.70
C GLY A 30 -5.15 -20.99 -8.37
N VAL A 31 -6.37 -21.50 -8.47
CA VAL A 31 -7.53 -20.75 -9.00
C VAL A 31 -7.86 -19.56 -8.09
N ARG A 32 -7.83 -19.73 -6.77
CA ARG A 32 -8.06 -18.63 -5.82
C ARG A 32 -7.00 -17.53 -5.90
N PHE A 33 -5.73 -17.89 -6.12
CA PHE A 33 -4.67 -16.91 -6.41
C PHE A 33 -5.00 -16.11 -7.67
N MET A 34 -5.42 -16.78 -8.74
CA MET A 34 -5.81 -16.13 -10.00
C MET A 34 -6.99 -15.17 -9.80
N LEU A 35 -7.99 -15.55 -9.00
CA LEU A 35 -9.14 -14.70 -8.69
C LEU A 35 -8.76 -13.46 -7.86
N GLU A 36 -7.91 -13.63 -6.84
CA GLU A 36 -7.40 -12.50 -6.04
C GLU A 36 -6.49 -11.58 -6.85
N TYR A 37 -5.83 -12.09 -7.89
CA TYR A 37 -5.12 -11.25 -8.85
C TYR A 37 -6.09 -10.50 -9.77
N ALA A 38 -6.95 -11.23 -10.47
CA ALA A 38 -7.74 -10.72 -11.58
C ALA A 38 -8.84 -9.74 -11.15
N LYS A 39 -9.46 -9.94 -9.99
CA LYS A 39 -10.57 -9.09 -9.54
C LYS A 39 -10.12 -7.65 -9.28
N PRO A 40 -9.12 -7.36 -8.40
CA PRO A 40 -8.65 -5.99 -8.20
C PRO A 40 -8.09 -5.39 -9.49
N GLU A 41 -7.37 -6.18 -10.29
CA GLU A 41 -6.79 -5.71 -11.55
C GLU A 41 -7.85 -5.23 -12.55
N SER A 42 -8.97 -5.95 -12.64
CA SER A 42 -10.07 -5.59 -13.53
C SER A 42 -10.75 -4.30 -13.09
N GLU A 43 -11.00 -4.13 -11.79
CA GLU A 43 -11.61 -2.92 -11.23
C GLU A 43 -10.68 -1.70 -11.36
N LEU A 44 -9.39 -1.86 -11.07
CA LEU A 44 -8.39 -0.80 -11.24
C LEU A 44 -8.32 -0.33 -12.70
N LYS A 45 -8.38 -1.26 -13.67
CA LYS A 45 -8.45 -0.93 -15.09
C LYS A 45 -9.75 -0.22 -15.46
N ALA A 46 -10.90 -0.67 -14.96
CA ALA A 46 -12.18 -0.04 -15.21
C ALA A 46 -12.23 1.41 -14.69
N TRP A 47 -11.57 1.69 -13.57
CA TRP A 47 -11.37 3.02 -13.01
C TRP A 47 -10.27 3.84 -13.68
N GLY A 48 -9.59 3.29 -14.70
CA GLY A 48 -8.47 3.95 -15.38
C GLY A 48 -7.27 4.22 -14.47
N ILE A 49 -7.03 3.40 -13.45
CA ILE A 49 -5.91 3.60 -12.53
C ILE A 49 -4.62 3.13 -13.21
N ARG A 50 -3.82 4.06 -13.73
CA ARG A 50 -2.55 3.75 -14.39
C ARG A 50 -1.42 3.54 -13.39
N SER A 51 -1.31 4.45 -12.42
CA SER A 51 -0.23 4.44 -11.43
C SER A 51 -0.73 4.85 -10.04
N THR A 52 0.01 4.44 -9.01
CA THR A 52 -0.28 4.70 -7.61
C THR A 52 0.90 5.31 -6.89
N ILE A 53 0.62 6.10 -5.85
CA ILE A 53 1.60 6.42 -4.80
C ILE A 53 1.20 5.60 -3.59
N VAL A 54 2.10 4.71 -3.19
CA VAL A 54 1.84 3.78 -2.10
C VAL A 54 2.27 4.42 -0.79
N VAL A 55 1.37 4.41 0.19
CA VAL A 55 1.65 4.90 1.53
C VAL A 55 1.63 3.75 2.52
N TYR A 56 2.75 3.55 3.19
CA TYR A 56 2.92 2.60 4.27
C TYR A 56 3.09 3.31 5.60
N GLY A 57 2.66 2.66 6.69
CA GLY A 57 2.84 3.17 8.03
C GLY A 57 2.08 2.38 9.08
N SER A 58 2.23 2.78 10.33
CA SER A 58 1.63 2.09 11.46
C SER A 58 0.10 2.12 11.46
N ALA A 59 -0.52 0.94 11.62
CA ALA A 59 -1.95 0.80 11.92
C ALA A 59 -2.35 1.28 13.33
N ARG A 60 -1.37 1.63 14.18
CA ARG A 60 -1.57 1.93 15.60
C ARG A 60 -1.49 3.41 15.95
N VAL A 61 -1.07 4.26 15.01
CA VAL A 61 -1.03 5.71 15.24
C VAL A 61 -2.46 6.25 15.15
N PRO A 62 -2.98 6.92 16.18
CA PRO A 62 -4.36 7.39 16.18
C PRO A 62 -4.53 8.66 15.34
N SER A 63 -5.75 8.90 14.86
CA SER A 63 -6.16 10.23 14.43
C SER A 63 -6.09 11.24 15.59
N PRO A 64 -5.99 12.56 15.34
CA PRO A 64 -6.02 13.55 16.40
C PRO A 64 -7.25 13.43 17.30
N GLU A 65 -8.43 13.22 16.71
CA GLU A 65 -9.68 13.10 17.46
C GLU A 65 -9.65 11.87 18.38
N ARG A 66 -9.07 10.75 17.90
CA ARG A 66 -8.92 9.54 18.70
C ARG A 66 -7.85 9.72 19.78
N ALA A 67 -6.76 10.42 19.49
CA ALA A 67 -5.71 10.71 20.47
C ALA A 67 -6.24 11.53 21.65
N GLU A 68 -7.03 12.57 21.37
CA GLU A 68 -7.69 13.35 22.41
C GLU A 68 -8.66 12.50 23.24
N GLN A 69 -9.42 11.62 22.58
CA GLN A 69 -10.33 10.71 23.28
C GLN A 69 -9.56 9.78 24.23
N LEU A 70 -8.43 9.21 23.78
CA LEU A 70 -7.57 8.37 24.63
C LEU A 70 -7.04 9.14 25.85
N LEU A 71 -6.68 10.42 25.68
CA LEU A 71 -6.25 11.28 26.81
C LEU A 71 -7.39 11.54 27.80
N ARG A 72 -8.62 11.78 27.32
CA ARG A 72 -9.80 11.98 28.17
C ARG A 72 -10.22 10.71 28.92
N ASP A 73 -10.07 9.55 28.28
CA ASP A 73 -10.51 8.27 28.82
C ASP A 73 -9.49 7.65 29.79
N ALA A 74 -8.21 8.05 29.72
CA ALA A 74 -7.17 7.54 30.60
C ALA A 74 -7.51 7.76 32.09
N ARG A 75 -7.53 6.67 32.87
CA ARG A 75 -7.82 6.66 34.31
C ARG A 75 -6.60 6.32 35.15
N THR A 76 -5.66 5.57 34.60
CA THR A 76 -4.41 5.21 35.29
C THR A 76 -3.22 6.05 34.82
N PRO A 77 -2.15 6.19 35.62
CA PRO A 77 -0.91 6.84 35.18
C PRO A 77 -0.30 6.19 33.93
N GLU A 78 -0.38 4.85 33.82
CA GLU A 78 0.13 4.10 32.66
C GLU A 78 -0.67 4.39 31.39
N GLU A 79 -2.00 4.39 31.49
CA GLU A 79 -2.90 4.76 30.39
C GLU A 79 -2.65 6.19 29.94
N ARG A 80 -2.46 7.11 30.90
CA ARG A 80 -2.18 8.51 30.60
C ARG A 80 -0.85 8.68 29.87
N GLN A 81 0.20 8.01 30.33
CA GLN A 81 1.50 8.05 29.67
C GLN A 81 1.42 7.47 28.24
N LEU A 82 0.68 6.38 28.05
CA LEU A 82 0.45 5.81 26.73
C LEU A 82 -0.33 6.77 25.83
N ALA A 83 -1.40 7.39 26.34
CA ALA A 83 -2.20 8.36 25.60
C ALA A 83 -1.39 9.60 25.22
N GLU A 84 -0.52 10.10 26.10
CA GLU A 84 0.40 11.21 25.82
C GLU A 84 1.41 10.86 24.72
N ARG A 85 1.98 9.65 24.74
CA ARG A 85 2.84 9.15 23.64
C ARG A 85 2.07 9.09 22.32
N ARG A 86 0.84 8.56 22.36
CA ARG A 86 -0.03 8.42 21.19
C ARG A 86 -0.46 9.78 20.62
N ALA A 87 -0.70 10.77 21.48
CA ALA A 87 -1.01 12.14 21.07
C ALA A 87 0.16 12.81 20.36
N LYS A 88 1.40 12.59 20.81
CA LYS A 88 2.59 13.05 20.07
C LYS A 88 2.69 12.41 18.69
N GLN A 89 2.38 11.12 18.60
CA GLN A 89 2.38 10.38 17.33
C GLN A 89 1.29 10.84 16.36
N ALA A 90 0.21 11.49 16.82
CA ALA A 90 -0.84 12.01 15.97
C ALA A 90 -0.33 13.06 14.96
N ALA A 91 0.83 13.69 15.23
CA ALA A 91 1.51 14.53 14.24
C ALA A 91 1.83 13.75 12.95
N TRP A 92 2.27 12.49 13.05
CA TRP A 92 2.49 11.65 11.87
C TRP A 92 1.20 11.33 11.12
N TYR A 93 0.06 11.25 11.82
CA TYR A 93 -1.24 11.08 11.17
C TYR A 93 -1.58 12.30 10.33
N GLU A 94 -1.42 13.51 10.88
CA GLU A 94 -1.69 14.74 10.12
C GLU A 94 -0.72 14.95 8.96
N GLU A 95 0.55 14.57 9.09
CA GLU A 95 1.48 14.57 7.97
C GLU A 95 1.09 13.55 6.88
N ALA A 96 0.68 12.33 7.24
CA ALA A 96 0.21 11.34 6.27
C ALA A 96 -1.08 11.77 5.57
N ARG A 97 -2.00 12.41 6.29
CA ARG A 97 -3.21 13.02 5.74
C ARG A 97 -2.90 14.16 4.79
N THR A 98 -2.02 15.07 5.21
CA THR A 98 -1.59 16.19 4.36
C THR A 98 -0.88 15.69 3.10
N PHE A 99 -0.04 14.66 3.23
CA PHE A 99 0.62 14.01 2.10
C PHE A 99 -0.39 13.39 1.13
N GLY A 100 -1.37 12.64 1.63
CA GLY A 100 -2.44 12.07 0.80
C GLY A 100 -3.22 13.13 0.00
N ARG A 101 -3.47 14.29 0.62
CA ARG A 101 -4.09 15.45 -0.05
C ARG A 101 -3.18 16.04 -1.13
N ILE A 102 -1.92 16.33 -0.81
CA ILE A 102 -0.93 16.91 -1.73
C ILE A 102 -0.76 16.04 -2.98
N VAL A 103 -0.54 14.74 -2.80
CA VAL A 103 -0.37 13.79 -3.90
C VAL A 103 -1.63 13.74 -4.76
N SER A 104 -2.81 13.79 -4.15
CA SER A 104 -4.08 13.76 -4.89
C SER A 104 -4.28 15.01 -5.74
N GLU A 105 -4.00 16.19 -5.17
CA GLU A 105 -4.13 17.50 -5.83
C GLU A 105 -3.10 17.66 -6.98
N ARG A 106 -1.87 17.19 -6.77
CA ARG A 106 -0.72 17.50 -7.66
C ARG A 106 -0.30 16.32 -8.54
N GLY A 107 -0.57 15.10 -8.11
CA GLY A 107 -0.10 13.85 -8.72
C GLY A 107 -0.89 13.37 -9.93
N GLY A 108 -2.10 13.88 -10.18
CA GLY A 108 -2.92 13.52 -11.35
C GLY A 108 -4.09 12.57 -11.07
N ALA A 109 -4.43 12.35 -9.80
CA ALA A 109 -5.57 11.52 -9.41
C ALA A 109 -6.93 12.19 -9.71
N LEU A 110 -6.99 13.53 -9.60
CA LEU A 110 -8.20 14.34 -9.83
C LEU A 110 -8.50 14.64 -11.31
N ALA A 111 -7.48 14.62 -12.16
CA ALA A 111 -7.59 15.03 -13.56
C ALA A 111 -7.21 13.85 -14.45
N PRO A 112 -8.18 12.97 -14.80
CA PRO A 112 -7.95 11.94 -15.78
C PRO A 112 -7.42 12.56 -17.08
N THR A 113 -6.48 11.86 -17.70
CA THR A 113 -6.00 12.12 -19.07
C THR A 113 -7.15 11.97 -20.08
N GLU A 114 -6.94 12.39 -21.33
CA GLU A 114 -7.96 12.31 -22.38
C GLU A 114 -8.48 10.87 -22.62
N ASP A 115 -7.62 9.87 -22.41
CA ASP A 115 -7.95 8.43 -22.45
C ASP A 115 -8.51 7.89 -21.12
N GLY A 116 -8.87 8.79 -20.18
CA GLY A 116 -9.52 8.46 -18.91
C GLY A 116 -8.59 7.89 -17.84
N GLN A 117 -7.27 7.93 -18.04
CA GLN A 117 -6.31 7.37 -17.07
C GLN A 117 -5.98 8.37 -15.96
N ARG A 118 -5.95 7.88 -14.72
CA ARG A 118 -5.52 8.56 -13.50
C ARG A 118 -4.13 8.11 -13.10
N ASP A 119 -3.30 9.04 -12.68
CA ASP A 119 -1.97 8.77 -12.16
C ASP A 119 -1.86 9.04 -10.67
N ASN A 120 -0.89 8.36 -10.05
CA ASN A 120 -0.45 8.61 -8.69
C ASN A 120 -1.60 8.60 -7.68
N VAL A 121 -2.58 7.72 -7.90
CA VAL A 121 -3.71 7.53 -7.00
C VAL A 121 -3.21 6.95 -5.68
N ILE A 122 -3.63 7.51 -4.55
CA ILE A 122 -3.19 7.02 -3.24
C ILE A 122 -3.65 5.57 -3.07
N ALA A 123 -2.69 4.70 -2.76
CA ALA A 123 -2.94 3.30 -2.43
C ALA A 123 -2.32 2.94 -1.09
N THR A 124 -3.08 2.25 -0.25
CA THR A 124 -2.64 1.84 1.10
C THR A 124 -3.03 0.40 1.37
N GLY A 125 -2.61 -0.12 2.52
CA GLY A 125 -3.09 -1.41 3.03
C GLY A 125 -4.55 -1.40 3.51
N GLY A 126 -5.26 -0.28 3.46
CA GLY A 126 -6.69 -0.16 3.80
C GLY A 126 -7.04 -0.21 5.29
N GLY A 127 -6.06 -0.48 6.17
CA GLY A 127 -6.24 -0.52 7.62
C GLY A 127 -6.31 0.88 8.27
N PRO A 128 -6.43 0.92 9.61
CA PRO A 128 -6.46 2.16 10.38
C PRO A 128 -5.10 2.88 10.41
N GLY A 129 -5.04 4.00 11.13
CA GLY A 129 -3.80 4.72 11.42
C GLY A 129 -3.22 5.47 10.22
N LEU A 130 -1.94 5.31 9.92
CA LEU A 130 -1.29 6.12 8.88
C LEU A 130 -1.77 5.79 7.46
N MET A 131 -2.24 4.56 7.23
CA MET A 131 -2.90 4.18 5.99
C MET A 131 -4.24 4.90 5.85
N GLU A 132 -5.06 4.88 6.90
CA GLU A 132 -6.31 5.63 6.98
C GLU A 132 -6.09 7.12 6.75
N ALA A 133 -5.08 7.72 7.38
CA ALA A 133 -4.75 9.13 7.25
C ALA A 133 -4.52 9.52 5.78
N ALA A 134 -3.71 8.75 5.05
CA ALA A 134 -3.45 9.00 3.63
C ALA A 134 -4.72 8.85 2.77
N ASN A 135 -5.54 7.83 3.01
CA ASN A 135 -6.84 7.69 2.34
C ASN A 135 -7.78 8.87 2.65
N ARG A 136 -7.83 9.32 3.91
CA ARG A 136 -8.60 10.48 4.36
C ARG A 136 -8.18 11.75 3.64
N GLY A 137 -6.87 12.01 3.55
CA GLY A 137 -6.34 13.15 2.80
C GLY A 137 -6.75 13.16 1.33
N ALA A 138 -6.70 12.00 0.68
CA ALA A 138 -7.14 11.85 -0.71
C ALA A 138 -8.64 12.08 -0.87
N GLN A 139 -9.46 11.50 0.01
CA GLN A 139 -10.91 11.70 0.01
C GLN A 139 -11.30 13.17 0.22
N GLU A 140 -10.65 13.86 1.15
CA GLU A 140 -10.88 15.28 1.43
C GLU A 140 -10.48 16.18 0.26
N ALA A 141 -9.53 15.76 -0.56
CA ALA A 141 -9.20 16.40 -1.84
C ALA A 141 -10.22 16.12 -2.96
N GLY A 142 -11.18 15.21 -2.73
CA GLY A 142 -12.13 14.74 -3.74
C GLY A 142 -11.56 13.69 -4.71
N ALA A 143 -10.40 13.10 -4.41
CA ALA A 143 -9.76 12.11 -5.26
C ALA A 143 -10.14 10.67 -4.87
N PRO A 144 -10.14 9.73 -5.83
CA PRO A 144 -10.26 8.32 -5.48
C PRO A 144 -9.04 7.87 -4.68
N SER A 145 -9.22 6.88 -3.82
CA SER A 145 -8.11 6.22 -3.12
C SER A 145 -8.39 4.74 -2.88
N ILE A 146 -7.31 3.96 -2.89
CA ILE A 146 -7.36 2.49 -2.93
C ILE A 146 -7.02 1.94 -1.54
N GLY A 147 -7.77 0.93 -1.11
CA GLY A 147 -7.49 0.16 0.10
C GLY A 147 -7.30 -1.32 -0.23
N PHE A 148 -6.07 -1.81 -0.18
CA PHE A 148 -5.77 -3.23 -0.36
C PHE A 148 -5.75 -3.94 1.00
N ASN A 149 -6.91 -4.36 1.50
CA ASN A 149 -7.08 -4.94 2.84
C ASN A 149 -6.68 -6.43 2.87
N ILE A 150 -6.28 -6.92 4.04
CA ILE A 150 -6.00 -8.35 4.26
C ILE A 150 -6.91 -8.91 5.34
N SER A 151 -7.38 -10.14 5.15
CA SER A 151 -8.21 -10.82 6.15
C SER A 151 -7.40 -11.19 7.37
N LEU A 152 -7.56 -10.46 8.47
CA LEU A 152 -6.92 -10.74 9.75
C LEU A 152 -7.97 -10.92 10.86
N PRO A 153 -7.72 -11.79 11.86
CA PRO A 153 -8.65 -11.95 12.98
C PRO A 153 -8.89 -10.67 13.79
N GLN A 154 -7.94 -9.73 13.78
CA GLN A 154 -7.90 -8.55 14.64
C GLN A 154 -8.24 -7.24 13.92
N GLU A 155 -8.30 -7.23 12.58
CA GLU A 155 -8.66 -6.07 11.75
C GLU A 155 -9.93 -6.40 10.95
N PRO A 156 -11.13 -6.25 11.55
CA PRO A 156 -12.36 -6.73 10.94
C PRO A 156 -12.89 -5.85 9.79
N HIS A 157 -12.50 -4.57 9.74
CA HIS A 157 -13.08 -3.59 8.82
C HIS A 157 -12.04 -2.72 8.12
N PRO A 158 -12.25 -2.38 6.84
CA PRO A 158 -11.45 -1.36 6.16
C PRO A 158 -11.67 0.01 6.80
N ASN A 159 -10.73 0.93 6.59
CA ASN A 159 -10.92 2.32 6.96
C ASN A 159 -12.07 2.96 6.16
N PRO A 160 -12.74 4.01 6.70
CA PRO A 160 -13.93 4.58 6.08
C PRO A 160 -13.63 5.58 4.95
N TYR A 161 -12.36 5.82 4.62
CA TYR A 161 -11.95 6.88 3.71
C TYR A 161 -11.52 6.38 2.32
N SER A 162 -11.19 5.10 2.16
CA SER A 162 -10.94 4.53 0.84
C SER A 162 -12.20 4.51 -0.01
N THR A 163 -12.04 4.64 -1.33
CA THR A 163 -13.17 4.59 -2.26
C THR A 163 -13.82 3.20 -2.21
N PRO A 164 -15.15 3.10 -2.00
CA PRO A 164 -15.82 1.80 -1.81
C PRO A 164 -15.53 0.78 -2.91
N GLU A 165 -15.57 1.21 -4.18
CA GLU A 165 -15.31 0.37 -5.35
C GLU A 165 -13.84 -0.03 -5.51
N LEU A 166 -12.93 0.67 -4.82
CA LEU A 166 -11.48 0.43 -4.81
C LEU A 166 -10.98 -0.11 -3.46
N THR A 167 -11.89 -0.67 -2.66
CA THR A 167 -11.59 -1.29 -1.36
C THR A 167 -11.61 -2.81 -1.52
N PHE A 168 -10.43 -3.39 -1.73
CA PHE A 168 -10.26 -4.82 -1.99
C PHE A 168 -9.90 -5.57 -0.72
N ARG A 169 -10.24 -6.86 -0.66
CA ARG A 169 -9.92 -7.75 0.46
C ARG A 169 -9.23 -9.00 -0.06
N PHE A 170 -8.03 -9.24 0.43
CA PHE A 170 -7.20 -10.39 0.11
C PHE A 170 -7.23 -11.43 1.23
N HIS A 171 -6.95 -12.67 0.87
CA HIS A 171 -6.59 -13.73 1.80
C HIS A 171 -5.07 -13.98 1.75
N TYR A 172 -4.44 -13.85 0.59
CA TYR A 172 -3.02 -14.13 0.40
C TYR A 172 -2.17 -12.86 0.42
N PHE A 173 -1.25 -12.77 1.39
CA PHE A 173 -0.30 -11.66 1.50
C PHE A 173 0.51 -11.42 0.23
N ALA A 174 0.96 -12.48 -0.44
CA ALA A 174 1.78 -12.37 -1.65
C ALA A 174 1.05 -11.62 -2.78
N ILE A 175 -0.23 -11.93 -3.02
CA ILE A 175 -1.02 -11.28 -4.07
C ILE A 175 -1.32 -9.82 -3.70
N ARG A 176 -1.60 -9.55 -2.41
CA ARG A 176 -1.77 -8.18 -1.91
C ARG A 176 -0.51 -7.33 -2.13
N LYS A 177 0.65 -7.84 -1.75
CA LYS A 177 1.96 -7.17 -1.95
C LYS A 177 2.22 -6.90 -3.42
N MET A 178 1.91 -7.87 -4.27
CA MET A 178 2.04 -7.72 -5.71
C MET A 178 1.17 -6.57 -6.24
N HIS A 179 -0.09 -6.44 -5.80
CA HIS A 179 -0.97 -5.33 -6.19
C HIS A 179 -0.48 -3.95 -5.70
N LEU A 180 0.04 -3.88 -4.48
CA LEU A 180 0.68 -2.67 -3.96
C LEU A 180 1.88 -2.27 -4.84
N ALA A 181 2.71 -3.24 -5.23
CA ALA A 181 3.93 -3.01 -5.99
C ALA A 181 3.67 -2.68 -7.47
N MET A 182 2.86 -3.49 -8.18
CA MET A 182 2.71 -3.48 -9.64
C MET A 182 2.33 -2.13 -10.26
N ARG A 183 1.57 -1.29 -9.53
CA ARG A 183 1.14 0.05 -9.99
C ARG A 183 1.93 1.18 -9.34
N ALA A 184 2.84 0.87 -8.42
CA ALA A 184 3.58 1.88 -7.69
C ALA A 184 4.48 2.69 -8.63
N ASN A 185 4.32 4.01 -8.59
CA ASN A 185 5.21 4.99 -9.22
C ASN A 185 6.00 5.78 -8.18
N GLY A 186 5.74 5.56 -6.89
CA GLY A 186 6.46 6.13 -5.76
C GLY A 186 5.95 5.60 -4.43
N LEU A 187 6.79 5.67 -3.40
CA LEU A 187 6.51 5.14 -2.06
C LEU A 187 6.78 6.20 -0.99
N ALA A 188 5.79 6.45 -0.13
CA ALA A 188 5.96 7.19 1.12
C ALA A 188 5.85 6.24 2.31
N ILE A 189 6.89 6.18 3.14
CA ILE A 189 7.02 5.20 4.22
C ILE A 189 7.07 5.96 5.54
N PHE A 190 5.92 6.05 6.19
CA PHE A 190 5.78 6.68 7.49
C PHE A 190 6.15 5.72 8.63
N PRO A 191 6.37 6.23 9.86
CA PRO A 191 6.76 5.40 11.00
C PRO A 191 5.81 4.23 11.26
N GLY A 192 6.39 3.05 11.48
CA GLY A 192 5.70 1.78 11.29
C GLY A 192 6.09 0.68 12.26
N GLY A 193 5.73 -0.54 11.90
CA GLY A 193 6.13 -1.76 12.60
C GLY A 193 6.53 -2.83 11.59
N PHE A 194 6.39 -4.10 11.96
CA PHE A 194 6.82 -5.22 11.10
C PHE A 194 6.19 -5.20 9.70
N GLY A 195 4.90 -4.89 9.56
CA GLY A 195 4.26 -4.81 8.24
C GLY A 195 4.88 -3.71 7.37
N THR A 196 5.10 -2.53 7.93
CA THR A 196 5.76 -1.41 7.24
C THR A 196 7.20 -1.77 6.85
N PHE A 197 7.94 -2.46 7.73
CA PHE A 197 9.30 -2.90 7.44
C PHE A 197 9.32 -3.95 6.33
N ASP A 198 8.46 -4.95 6.41
CA ASP A 198 8.32 -6.01 5.41
C ASP A 198 8.12 -5.40 3.99
N GLU A 199 7.17 -4.48 3.86
CA GLU A 199 6.89 -3.83 2.57
C GLU A 199 8.01 -2.87 2.12
N ALA A 200 8.58 -2.09 3.04
CA ALA A 200 9.67 -1.16 2.72
C ALA A 200 10.95 -1.89 2.27
N PHE A 201 11.38 -2.90 3.02
CA PHE A 201 12.60 -3.64 2.71
C PHE A 201 12.42 -4.53 1.46
N GLU A 202 11.22 -5.04 1.19
CA GLU A 202 10.94 -5.76 -0.06
C GLU A 202 11.19 -4.86 -1.27
N ILE A 203 10.69 -3.62 -1.27
CA ILE A 203 10.87 -2.70 -2.39
C ILE A 203 12.32 -2.21 -2.50
N LEU A 204 12.99 -1.93 -1.37
CA LEU A 204 14.42 -1.61 -1.37
C LEU A 204 15.24 -2.77 -1.96
N ASN A 205 14.93 -4.02 -1.60
CA ASN A 205 15.62 -5.18 -2.13
C ASN A 205 15.35 -5.40 -3.63
N LEU A 206 14.10 -5.21 -4.09
CA LEU A 206 13.77 -5.26 -5.52
C LEU A 206 14.50 -4.19 -6.32
N ARG A 207 14.70 -3.01 -5.74
CA ARG A 207 15.49 -1.92 -6.34
C ARG A 207 16.97 -2.21 -6.35
N ASN A 208 17.51 -2.70 -5.24
CA ASN A 208 18.92 -3.05 -5.13
C ASN A 208 19.32 -4.17 -6.11
N THR A 209 18.44 -5.17 -6.28
CA THR A 209 18.66 -6.31 -7.18
C THR A 209 18.30 -6.02 -8.65
N ASN A 210 17.93 -4.78 -8.99
CA ASN A 210 17.43 -4.38 -10.32
C ASN A 210 16.30 -5.30 -10.83
N LYS A 211 15.44 -5.79 -9.94
CA LYS A 211 14.23 -6.57 -10.31
C LYS A 211 13.02 -5.68 -10.53
N ALA A 212 13.09 -4.42 -10.11
CA ALA A 212 12.08 -3.41 -10.32
C ALA A 212 12.65 -2.18 -11.04
N SER A 213 11.79 -1.48 -11.79
CA SER A 213 12.09 -0.16 -12.36
C SER A 213 12.40 0.88 -11.28
N ARG A 214 13.05 1.99 -11.70
CA ARG A 214 13.32 3.11 -10.80
C ARG A 214 12.03 3.86 -10.46
N LEU A 215 11.83 4.12 -9.16
CA LEU A 215 10.77 4.91 -8.57
C LEU A 215 11.28 5.69 -7.34
N PRO A 216 10.64 6.81 -6.97
CA PRO A 216 10.97 7.53 -5.75
C PRO A 216 10.55 6.80 -4.48
N ILE A 217 11.47 6.63 -3.53
CA ILE A 217 11.18 6.06 -2.20
C ILE A 217 11.53 7.14 -1.18
N VAL A 218 10.56 7.51 -0.34
CA VAL A 218 10.75 8.53 0.69
C VAL A 218 10.29 8.00 2.03
N PHE A 219 11.19 7.98 3.00
CA PHE A 219 10.87 7.72 4.39
C PHE A 219 10.49 9.02 5.09
N VAL A 220 9.41 9.02 5.86
CA VAL A 220 8.92 10.21 6.57
C VAL A 220 9.16 10.04 8.07
N GLY A 221 9.68 11.08 8.73
CA GLY A 221 10.00 11.11 10.15
C GLY A 221 11.45 10.68 10.43
N ARG A 222 12.40 11.58 10.19
CA ARG A 222 13.84 11.31 10.21
C ARG A 222 14.33 10.75 11.53
N ASP A 223 13.91 11.32 12.64
CA ASP A 223 14.32 10.86 13.98
C ASP A 223 13.94 9.39 14.20
N TYR A 224 12.73 8.99 13.80
CA TYR A 224 12.27 7.62 13.92
C TYR A 224 13.15 6.65 13.11
N TRP A 225 13.44 6.96 11.84
CA TRP A 225 14.21 6.07 10.97
C TRP A 225 15.69 6.02 11.33
N ASN A 226 16.27 7.13 11.80
CA ASN A 226 17.64 7.18 12.28
C ASN A 226 17.83 6.44 13.61
N GLU A 227 16.79 6.38 14.46
CA GLU A 227 16.83 5.63 15.72
C GLU A 227 16.57 4.13 15.49
N VAL A 228 15.49 3.78 14.79
CA VAL A 228 14.96 2.41 14.78
C VAL A 228 15.68 1.51 13.79
N VAL A 229 16.01 2.02 12.60
CA VAL A 229 16.70 1.22 11.57
C VAL A 229 18.16 1.63 11.45
N ASN A 230 18.45 2.93 11.50
CA ASN A 230 19.77 3.49 11.27
C ASN A 230 20.43 2.90 10.00
N PHE A 231 19.88 3.25 8.83
CA PHE A 231 20.36 2.71 7.54
C PHE A 231 21.87 2.90 7.34
N ARG A 232 22.45 3.98 7.87
CA ARG A 232 23.89 4.22 7.82
C ARG A 232 24.68 3.14 8.55
N ALA A 233 24.20 2.69 9.71
CA ALA A 233 24.83 1.58 10.43
C ALA A 233 24.85 0.29 9.59
N LEU A 234 23.81 0.02 8.79
CA LEU A 234 23.82 -1.14 7.87
C LEU A 234 24.96 -1.04 6.85
N ALA A 235 25.21 0.15 6.31
CA ALA A 235 26.32 0.39 5.39
C ALA A 235 27.69 0.31 6.10
N ASP A 236 27.82 0.92 7.28
CA ASP A 236 29.06 0.90 8.07
C ASP A 236 29.46 -0.52 8.48
N HIS A 237 28.47 -1.39 8.74
CA HIS A 237 28.68 -2.82 9.00
C HIS A 237 28.85 -3.68 7.73
N GLY A 238 28.78 -3.09 6.53
CA GLY A 238 28.94 -3.80 5.26
C GLY A 238 27.78 -4.72 4.88
N MET A 239 26.59 -4.51 5.46
CA MET A 239 25.38 -5.29 5.14
C MET A 239 24.70 -4.79 3.85
N ILE A 240 24.94 -3.52 3.51
CA ILE A 240 24.54 -2.88 2.25
C ILE A 240 25.72 -2.03 1.73
N SER A 241 25.69 -1.66 0.45
CA SER A 241 26.69 -0.75 -0.11
C SER A 241 26.41 0.70 0.34
N ALA A 242 27.43 1.56 0.35
CA ALA A 242 27.22 2.99 0.62
C ALA A 242 26.30 3.65 -0.42
N GLY A 243 26.32 3.17 -1.67
CA GLY A 243 25.44 3.65 -2.74
C GLY A 243 23.98 3.20 -2.55
N ASP A 244 23.71 2.18 -1.75
CA ASP A 244 22.34 1.73 -1.47
C ASP A 244 21.57 2.78 -0.65
N LEU A 245 22.29 3.67 0.06
CA LEU A 245 21.71 4.83 0.75
C LEU A 245 21.15 5.88 -0.21
N GLU A 246 21.51 5.84 -1.50
CA GLU A 246 20.96 6.73 -2.54
C GLU A 246 19.64 6.20 -3.13
N LEU A 247 19.17 5.02 -2.70
CA LEU A 247 17.92 4.43 -3.19
C LEU A 247 16.67 5.16 -2.68
N PHE A 248 16.79 5.93 -1.61
CA PHE A 248 15.69 6.62 -0.95
C PHE A 248 16.12 7.96 -0.38
N ASP A 249 15.15 8.83 -0.16
CA ASP A 249 15.33 10.05 0.64
C ASP A 249 14.60 9.92 1.98
N ILE A 250 14.96 10.77 2.94
CA ILE A 250 14.26 10.93 4.20
C ILE A 250 13.75 12.37 4.29
N ALA A 251 12.49 12.55 4.65
CA ALA A 251 11.81 13.84 4.84
C ALA A 251 11.11 13.90 6.20
N ASP A 252 10.80 15.10 6.68
CA ASP A 252 10.12 15.32 7.96
C ASP A 252 8.68 15.83 7.81
N THR A 253 8.34 16.37 6.63
CA THR A 253 6.99 16.89 6.33
C THR A 253 6.42 16.32 5.04
N ALA A 254 5.10 16.39 4.89
CA ALA A 254 4.39 16.00 3.69
C ALA A 254 4.84 16.76 2.43
N GLU A 255 5.08 18.06 2.56
CA GLU A 255 5.54 18.91 1.44
C GLU A 255 6.97 18.52 1.02
N GLU A 256 7.88 18.37 1.99
CA GLU A 256 9.25 17.90 1.73
C GLU A 256 9.26 16.51 1.10
N ALA A 257 8.39 15.60 1.55
CA ALA A 257 8.28 14.27 0.98
C ALA A 257 7.83 14.33 -0.50
N TRP A 258 6.87 15.18 -0.83
CA TRP A 258 6.44 15.43 -2.20
C TRP A 258 7.57 16.02 -3.08
N ASP A 259 8.32 16.99 -2.54
CA ASP A 259 9.45 17.59 -3.23
C ASP A 259 10.57 16.58 -3.49
N CYS A 260 10.89 15.73 -2.51
CA CYS A 260 11.82 14.61 -2.69
C CYS A 260 11.34 13.67 -3.79
N MET A 261 10.06 13.28 -3.79
CA MET A 261 9.52 12.42 -4.84
C MET A 261 9.66 13.04 -6.24
N THR A 262 9.34 14.32 -6.36
CA THR A 262 9.45 15.06 -7.63
C THR A 262 10.91 15.14 -8.09
N ARG A 263 11.84 15.45 -7.18
CA ARG A 263 13.29 15.49 -7.46
C ARG A 263 13.84 14.13 -7.88
N LEU A 264 13.35 13.06 -7.28
CA LEU A 264 13.69 11.67 -7.63
C LEU A 264 13.02 11.18 -8.92
N GLY A 265 12.26 12.04 -9.61
CA GLY A 265 11.74 11.78 -10.95
C GLY A 265 10.30 11.30 -10.99
N LEU A 266 9.49 11.54 -9.94
CA LEU A 266 8.06 11.31 -10.00
C LEU A 266 7.44 12.11 -11.15
N LYS A 267 6.84 11.41 -12.11
CA LYS A 267 6.13 12.03 -13.24
C LYS A 267 4.82 11.29 -13.51
N ARG A 268 3.85 12.02 -14.05
CA ARG A 268 2.62 11.46 -14.62
C ARG A 268 2.97 10.62 -15.86
N GLY A 269 2.24 9.54 -16.08
CA GLY A 269 2.44 8.66 -17.23
C GLY A 269 3.70 7.79 -17.18
N ASN A 270 4.49 7.83 -16.10
CA ASN A 270 5.55 6.85 -15.90
C ASN A 270 4.94 5.44 -15.86
N PRO A 271 5.57 4.45 -16.55
CA PRO A 271 5.14 3.08 -16.38
C PRO A 271 5.35 2.69 -14.91
N PRO A 272 4.36 2.03 -14.29
CA PRO A 272 4.49 1.62 -12.91
C PRO A 272 5.58 0.54 -12.75
N LEU A 273 5.84 0.12 -11.51
CA LEU A 273 6.80 -0.93 -11.19
C LEU A 273 6.66 -2.15 -12.11
N GLY A 274 7.58 -2.29 -13.06
CA GLY A 274 7.70 -3.42 -13.96
C GLY A 274 9.02 -4.15 -13.75
N PRO A 275 9.19 -5.35 -14.33
CA PRO A 275 10.52 -5.97 -14.41
C PRO A 275 11.48 -4.96 -15.04
N ALA A 276 12.67 -4.80 -14.45
CA ALA A 276 13.67 -3.88 -15.00
C ALA A 276 13.86 -4.20 -16.49
N GLY A 277 13.65 -3.20 -17.35
CA GLY A 277 13.81 -3.38 -18.78
C GLY A 277 15.19 -3.96 -19.05
N THR A 278 15.24 -5.14 -19.66
CA THR A 278 16.47 -5.60 -20.30
C THR A 278 16.84 -4.51 -21.29
N GLY A 279 17.97 -3.84 -21.09
CA GLY A 279 18.49 -2.82 -22.00
C GLY A 279 18.89 -3.42 -23.35
N MET A 280 17.96 -4.04 -24.07
CA MET A 280 18.04 -4.20 -25.51
C MET A 280 17.43 -2.95 -26.09
N SER A 281 18.28 -1.98 -26.40
CA SER A 281 17.97 -0.97 -27.38
C SER A 281 17.52 -1.66 -28.66
N ALA A 282 16.27 -1.46 -29.06
CA ALA A 282 15.78 -1.80 -30.39
C ALA A 282 16.34 -0.80 -31.42
N SER A 283 17.67 -0.78 -31.55
CA SER A 283 18.41 0.03 -32.52
C SER A 283 19.67 -0.70 -32.93
N GLU A 284 19.52 -1.81 -33.66
CA GLU A 284 20.54 -2.41 -34.53
C GLU A 284 19.92 -3.59 -35.31
N GLU A 285 18.82 -3.33 -36.02
CA GLU A 285 18.39 -4.16 -37.17
C GLU A 285 17.83 -3.22 -38.25
N ASN A 286 18.76 -2.56 -38.94
CA ASN A 286 18.75 -2.25 -40.39
C ASN A 286 19.98 -1.39 -40.74
#